data_AF-A0A3D4THA9-F1
#
_entry.id   AF-A0A3D4THA9-F1
#
_cell.length_a   1.000
_cell.length_b   1.000
_cell.length_c   1.000
_cell.angle_alpha   90.00
_cell.angle_beta   90.00
_cell.angle_gamma   90.00
#
_symmetry.space_group_name_H-M   'P 1'
#
loop_
_entity.id
_entity.type
_entity.pdbx_description
1 polymer ?
#
loop_
_entity_poly.entity_id
_entity_poly.type
_entity_poly.pdbx_seq_one_letter_code
_entity_poly.pdbx_strand_id
1 'polypeptide(L)'
;GYQSLAAQGMGALGVFQRGHLSADWTFSQQHYRGGRASRDFQLDNAYYRHDLGQQYYLQAGRMDRRNLSSPQGGTFSFSMLPMDRFQGLRLGTTQAYVDAAAAVQATPLTVLLARDARVDAFDGERLLQTFYLQAGINQLDTRRFPLGNYTVTLRIYEDGVLVRSEDAPFDKGGDWTDSSVQWFLQGGRRNERRSDRFNDELAAMAGLRVPVSRNVAVTAG
;
A
#
# COMPACT_ATOMS: atom_id res chain seq x y z
N GLY A 1 -6.19 29.60 12.54
CA GLY A 1 -5.68 28.29 12.95
C GLY A 1 -6.42 27.25 12.15
N TYR A 2 -5.69 26.42 11.42
CA TYR A 2 -6.23 25.26 10.73
C TYR A 2 -6.28 24.11 11.76
N GLN A 3 -7.43 23.46 11.92
CA GLN A 3 -7.56 22.30 12.81
C GLN A 3 -7.97 21.10 11.98
N SER A 4 -7.06 20.12 11.90
CA SER A 4 -7.31 18.83 11.28
C SER A 4 -7.18 17.75 12.35
N LEU A 5 -8.20 16.90 12.47
CA LEU A 5 -8.17 15.70 13.30
C LEU A 5 -8.21 14.50 12.36
N ALA A 6 -7.27 13.59 12.50
CA ALA A 6 -7.27 12.31 11.80
C ALA A 6 -7.16 11.19 12.82
N ALA A 7 -8.05 10.20 12.72
CA ALA A 7 -8.00 8.97 13.49
C ALA A 7 -8.00 7.81 12.52
N GLN A 8 -7.11 6.85 12.71
CA GLN A 8 -7.08 5.63 11.91
C GLN A 8 -7.00 4.43 12.84
N GLY A 9 -7.64 3.34 12.48
CA GLY A 9 -7.61 2.11 13.24
C GLY A 9 -7.58 0.90 12.32
N MET A 10 -6.81 -0.10 12.74
CA MET A 10 -6.73 -1.42 12.13
C MET A 10 -7.11 -2.44 13.20
N GLY A 11 -8.03 -3.34 12.87
CA GLY A 11 -8.43 -4.43 13.75
C GLY A 11 -8.34 -5.75 13.00
N ALA A 12 -7.68 -6.74 13.60
CA ALA A 12 -7.69 -8.12 13.12
C ALA A 12 -8.22 -9.04 14.23
N LEU A 13 -9.17 -9.90 13.88
CA LEU A 13 -9.75 -10.88 14.79
C LEU A 13 -9.58 -12.28 14.19
N GLY A 14 -8.81 -13.13 14.87
CA GLY A 14 -8.64 -14.52 14.47
C GLY A 14 -9.96 -15.27 14.55
N VAL A 15 -10.36 -15.90 13.45
CA VAL A 15 -11.56 -16.74 13.37
C VAL A 15 -11.10 -18.13 12.93
N PHE A 16 -11.33 -19.14 13.77
CA PHE A 16 -10.80 -20.50 13.59
C PHE A 16 -9.26 -20.59 13.67
N GLN A 17 -8.70 -21.78 13.47
CA GLN A 17 -7.25 -22.02 13.54
C GLN A 17 -6.46 -21.47 12.34
N ARG A 18 -7.15 -21.10 11.25
CA ARG A 18 -6.54 -20.74 9.96
C ARG A 18 -7.26 -19.58 9.26
N GLY A 19 -7.98 -18.74 10.02
CA GLY A 19 -8.70 -17.61 9.44
C GLY A 19 -8.62 -16.37 10.31
N HIS A 20 -8.84 -15.22 9.69
CA HIS A 20 -8.99 -13.95 10.41
C HIS A 20 -9.87 -12.97 9.64
N LEU A 21 -10.54 -12.11 10.39
CA LEU A 21 -11.24 -10.94 9.88
C LEU A 21 -10.34 -9.72 10.09
N SER A 22 -10.13 -8.93 9.06
CA SER A 22 -9.39 -7.67 9.13
C SER A 22 -10.26 -6.51 8.69
N ALA A 23 -10.18 -5.40 9.41
CA ALA A 23 -10.87 -4.16 9.07
C ALA A 23 -9.98 -2.94 9.34
N ASP A 24 -9.91 -2.06 8.35
CA ASP A 24 -9.16 -0.80 8.42
C ASP A 24 -10.11 0.38 8.19
N TRP A 25 -10.04 1.37 9.06
CA TRP A 25 -10.84 2.58 8.96
C TRP A 25 -9.98 3.82 9.18
N THR A 26 -10.31 4.86 8.45
CA THR A 26 -9.68 6.17 8.53
C THR A 26 -10.77 7.22 8.66
N PHE A 27 -10.65 8.09 9.66
CA PHE A 27 -11.52 9.21 9.93
C PHE A 27 -10.70 10.48 9.84
N SER A 28 -11.14 11.44 9.05
CA SER A 28 -10.52 12.76 8.97
C SER A 28 -11.58 13.86 9.09
N GLN A 29 -11.25 14.89 9.84
CA GLN A 29 -12.08 16.06 10.05
C GLN A 29 -11.22 17.30 9.86
N GLN A 30 -11.62 18.16 8.93
CA GLN A 30 -10.90 19.40 8.64
C GLN A 30 -11.83 20.60 8.85
N HIS A 31 -11.37 21.54 9.67
CA HIS A 31 -12.04 22.82 9.92
C HIS A 31 -11.30 23.95 9.22
N TYR A 32 -11.94 24.55 8.20
CA TYR A 32 -11.47 25.76 7.54
C TYR A 32 -12.15 26.99 8.15
N ARG A 33 -11.38 28.07 8.38
CA ARG A 33 -11.93 29.32 8.94
C ARG A 33 -12.83 29.98 7.88
N GLY A 34 -14.14 29.91 8.08
CA GLY A 34 -15.15 30.48 7.16
C GLY A 34 -15.80 29.50 6.18
N GLY A 35 -15.48 28.19 6.25
CA GLY A 35 -16.05 27.16 5.37
C GLY A 35 -16.67 25.98 6.14
N ARG A 36 -17.52 25.19 5.47
CA ARG A 36 -18.12 23.95 6.01
C ARG A 36 -17.02 23.03 6.56
N ALA A 37 -17.23 22.52 7.77
CA ALA A 37 -16.45 21.41 8.30
C ALA A 37 -16.63 20.19 7.40
N SER A 38 -15.54 19.69 6.79
CA SER A 38 -15.57 18.41 6.09
C SER A 38 -15.26 17.31 7.10
N ARG A 39 -16.17 16.36 7.24
CA ARG A 39 -15.97 15.12 7.98
C ARG A 39 -16.00 14.00 6.97
N ASP A 40 -14.92 13.24 6.92
CA ASP A 40 -14.76 12.14 6.00
C ASP A 40 -14.41 10.88 6.78
N PHE A 41 -15.33 9.92 6.77
CA PHE A 41 -15.12 8.60 7.36
C PHE A 41 -15.00 7.58 6.23
N GLN A 42 -13.86 6.91 6.14
CA GLN A 42 -13.58 5.89 5.13
C GLN A 42 -13.33 4.55 5.81
N LEU A 43 -14.14 3.55 5.44
CA LEU A 43 -13.80 2.16 5.67
C LEU A 43 -12.99 1.69 4.46
N ASP A 44 -11.68 1.55 4.66
CA ASP A 44 -10.74 1.26 3.59
C ASP A 44 -10.78 -0.23 3.25
N ASN A 45 -10.69 -1.09 4.27
CA ASN A 45 -10.68 -2.54 4.14
C ASN A 45 -11.65 -3.21 5.10
N ALA A 46 -12.30 -4.28 4.65
CA ALA A 46 -13.04 -5.20 5.49
C ALA A 46 -13.10 -6.56 4.78
N TYR A 47 -12.24 -7.49 5.17
CA TYR A 47 -12.15 -8.80 4.52
C TYR A 47 -12.03 -9.93 5.53
N TYR A 48 -12.60 -11.07 5.15
CA TYR A 48 -12.32 -12.36 5.76
C TYR A 48 -11.23 -13.06 4.97
N ARG A 49 -10.24 -13.60 5.69
CA ARG A 49 -9.18 -14.40 5.13
C ARG A 49 -9.19 -15.79 5.74
N HIS A 50 -8.97 -16.78 4.89
CA HIS A 50 -8.75 -18.16 5.26
C HIS A 50 -7.50 -18.71 4.56
N ASP A 51 -6.56 -19.23 5.33
CA ASP A 51 -5.32 -19.82 4.82
C ASP A 51 -5.51 -21.33 4.59
N LEU A 52 -5.46 -21.75 3.33
CA LEU A 52 -5.53 -23.15 2.93
C LEU A 52 -4.12 -23.75 2.96
N GLY A 53 -3.71 -24.16 4.15
CA GLY A 53 -2.36 -24.67 4.41
C GLY A 53 -1.33 -23.54 4.53
N GLN A 54 -0.08 -23.81 4.18
CA GLN A 54 1.01 -22.83 4.26
C GLN A 54 1.27 -22.11 2.93
N GLN A 55 0.59 -22.52 1.85
CA GLN A 55 0.90 -22.11 0.48
C GLN A 55 -0.19 -21.27 -0.18
N TYR A 56 -1.46 -21.41 0.23
CA TYR A 56 -2.58 -20.74 -0.43
C TYR A 56 -3.44 -19.97 0.57
N TYR A 57 -4.07 -18.90 0.10
CA TYR A 57 -5.06 -18.15 0.86
C TYR A 57 -6.30 -17.87 0.02
N LEU A 58 -7.42 -17.69 0.71
CA LEU A 58 -8.67 -17.20 0.18
C LEU A 58 -9.09 -15.97 0.99
N GLN A 59 -9.33 -14.87 0.31
CA GLN A 59 -9.83 -13.62 0.85
C GLN A 59 -11.20 -13.29 0.23
N ALA A 60 -12.12 -12.84 1.05
CA ALA A 60 -13.47 -12.46 0.64
C ALA A 60 -13.89 -11.17 1.35
N GLY A 61 -14.38 -10.19 0.60
CA GLY A 61 -14.85 -8.92 1.15
C GLY A 61 -14.36 -7.70 0.37
N ARG A 62 -14.25 -6.58 1.08
CA ARG A 62 -13.76 -5.31 0.55
C ARG A 62 -12.26 -5.21 0.77
N MET A 63 -11.52 -5.15 -0.32
CA MET A 63 -10.07 -5.20 -0.34
C MET A 63 -9.50 -4.03 -1.14
N ASP A 64 -8.54 -3.34 -0.54
CA ASP A 64 -7.67 -2.32 -1.15
C ASP A 64 -6.37 -3.00 -1.67
N ARG A 65 -5.76 -2.40 -2.70
CA ARG A 65 -4.50 -2.81 -3.34
C ARG A 65 -3.36 -3.02 -2.33
N ARG A 66 -3.41 -2.29 -1.21
CA ARG A 66 -2.41 -2.33 -0.14
C ARG A 66 -2.27 -3.71 0.54
N ASN A 67 -3.27 -4.59 0.45
CA ASN A 67 -3.20 -5.95 1.00
C ASN A 67 -2.42 -6.96 0.13
N LEU A 68 -2.21 -6.69 -1.17
CA LEU A 68 -1.40 -7.59 -2.03
C LEU A 68 0.10 -7.34 -1.92
N SER A 69 0.52 -6.19 -1.40
CA SER A 69 1.93 -5.83 -1.30
C SER A 69 2.47 -6.06 0.12
N SER A 70 1.92 -7.07 0.79
CA SER A 70 2.24 -7.48 2.16
C SER A 70 2.65 -8.96 2.14
N PRO A 71 3.52 -9.42 3.05
CA PRO A 71 3.88 -10.85 3.21
C PRO A 71 2.68 -11.79 3.26
N GLN A 72 1.52 -11.26 3.64
CA GLN A 72 0.25 -11.96 3.64
C GLN A 72 -0.22 -12.38 2.22
N GLY A 73 -0.05 -11.56 1.18
CA GLY A 73 -0.63 -11.80 -0.15
C GLY A 73 0.32 -12.30 -1.24
N GLY A 74 1.64 -12.23 -1.00
CA GLY A 74 2.69 -12.41 -2.00
C GLY A 74 3.40 -11.09 -2.33
N THR A 75 4.57 -11.12 -2.98
CA THR A 75 5.36 -9.92 -3.34
C THR A 75 5.06 -9.51 -4.78
N PHE A 76 3.82 -9.08 -5.04
CA PHE A 76 3.41 -8.58 -6.36
C PHE A 76 3.45 -7.05 -6.41
N SER A 77 4.35 -6.49 -7.23
CA SER A 77 4.46 -5.05 -7.50
C SER A 77 3.47 -4.64 -8.59
N PHE A 78 2.30 -4.10 -8.22
CA PHE A 78 1.23 -3.72 -9.16
C PHE A 78 1.37 -2.32 -9.75
N SER A 79 2.54 -1.94 -10.25
CA SER A 79 2.68 -0.65 -10.96
C SER A 79 1.71 -0.52 -12.17
N MET A 80 1.22 -1.63 -12.74
CA MET A 80 0.53 -1.64 -14.04
C MET A 80 -1.01 -1.77 -14.03
N LEU A 81 -1.68 -1.89 -12.88
CA LEU A 81 -3.14 -2.11 -12.88
C LEU A 81 -3.90 -1.02 -12.08
N PRO A 82 -4.62 -0.11 -12.77
CA PRO A 82 -5.26 1.05 -12.17
C PRO A 82 -6.58 0.67 -11.51
N MET A 83 -6.58 0.38 -10.20
CA MET A 83 -7.81 0.08 -9.45
C MET A 83 -7.67 0.54 -8.00
N ASP A 84 -8.49 1.50 -7.57
CA ASP A 84 -8.43 2.07 -6.21
C ASP A 84 -9.10 1.18 -5.14
N ARG A 85 -10.24 0.54 -5.43
CA ARG A 85 -10.98 -0.28 -4.44
C ARG A 85 -11.76 -1.40 -5.12
N PHE A 86 -11.73 -2.58 -4.52
CA PHE A 86 -12.38 -3.79 -5.05
C PHE A 86 -13.21 -4.50 -3.98
N GLN A 87 -14.39 -4.98 -4.36
CA GLN A 87 -15.20 -5.87 -3.53
C GLN A 87 -15.38 -7.19 -4.23
N GLY A 88 -14.85 -8.27 -3.65
CA GLY A 88 -14.86 -9.55 -4.35
C GLY A 88 -14.21 -10.67 -3.57
N LEU A 89 -13.72 -11.64 -4.34
CA LEU A 89 -12.95 -12.77 -3.88
C LEU A 89 -11.53 -12.65 -4.44
N ARG A 90 -10.54 -13.04 -3.63
CA ARG A 90 -9.15 -13.20 -4.04
C ARG A 90 -8.65 -14.55 -3.55
N LEU A 91 -8.02 -15.30 -4.43
CA LEU A 91 -7.31 -16.52 -4.11
C LEU A 91 -5.88 -16.39 -4.64
N GLY A 92 -4.91 -16.93 -3.92
CA GLY A 92 -3.55 -16.87 -4.39
C GLY A 92 -2.58 -17.57 -3.47
N THR A 93 -1.32 -17.55 -3.86
CA THR A 93 -0.22 -18.08 -3.06
C THR A 93 0.15 -17.10 -1.95
N THR A 94 0.23 -17.56 -0.71
CA THR A 94 0.69 -16.74 0.44
C THR A 94 2.15 -17.03 0.75
N GLN A 95 2.89 -15.99 1.14
CA GLN A 95 4.24 -16.10 1.68
C GLN A 95 4.28 -15.86 3.19
N ALA A 96 3.12 -15.81 3.85
CA ALA A 96 2.99 -15.50 5.28
C ALA A 96 3.69 -16.53 6.19
N TYR A 97 4.01 -17.71 5.67
CA TYR A 97 4.64 -18.82 6.39
C TYR A 97 6.10 -19.05 5.98
N VAL A 98 6.63 -18.28 5.04
CA VAL A 98 8.07 -18.27 4.74
C VAL A 98 8.74 -17.28 5.66
N ASP A 99 9.89 -17.68 6.21
CA ASP A 99 10.61 -16.97 7.27
C ASP A 99 11.05 -15.57 6.81
N ALA A 100 10.16 -14.58 6.95
CA ALA A 100 10.37 -13.19 6.55
C ALA A 100 11.45 -12.48 7.40
N ALA A 101 12.03 -13.18 8.39
CA ALA A 101 13.15 -12.70 9.18
C ALA A 101 14.43 -12.50 8.34
N ALA A 102 14.52 -13.06 7.12
CA ALA A 102 15.77 -13.08 6.36
C ALA A 102 16.06 -11.83 5.50
N ALA A 103 15.08 -11.09 4.94
CA ALA A 103 15.36 -9.85 4.20
C ALA A 103 14.09 -9.06 3.81
N VAL A 104 13.54 -8.24 4.71
CA VAL A 104 12.64 -7.15 4.28
C VAL A 104 13.52 -6.08 3.62
N GLN A 105 13.57 -6.07 2.29
CA GLN A 105 14.27 -5.03 1.52
C GLN A 105 13.30 -3.93 1.10
N ALA A 106 13.76 -2.70 1.21
CA ALA A 106 13.06 -1.50 0.75
C ALA A 106 13.88 -0.86 -0.37
N THR A 107 13.22 -0.35 -1.41
CA THR A 107 13.87 0.48 -2.42
C THR A 107 14.45 1.71 -1.74
N PRO A 108 15.75 2.01 -1.91
CA PRO A 108 16.35 3.21 -1.33
C PRO A 108 15.72 4.44 -1.98
N LEU A 109 15.21 5.36 -1.15
CA LEU A 109 14.74 6.67 -1.61
C LEU A 109 15.82 7.70 -1.37
N THR A 110 16.22 8.38 -2.43
CA THR A 110 17.27 9.40 -2.40
C THR A 110 16.70 10.72 -2.90
N VAL A 111 17.06 11.81 -2.23
CA VAL A 111 16.64 13.17 -2.58
C VAL A 111 17.86 14.08 -2.68
N LEU A 112 17.87 14.95 -3.69
CA LEU A 112 18.89 15.98 -3.86
C LEU A 112 18.35 17.33 -3.39
N LEU A 113 18.97 17.91 -2.36
CA LEU A 113 18.54 19.17 -1.76
C LEU A 113 19.55 20.28 -2.06
N ALA A 114 19.06 21.44 -2.47
CA ALA A 114 19.91 22.60 -2.72
C ALA A 114 20.32 23.29 -1.41
N ARG A 115 19.46 23.20 -0.39
CA ARG A 115 19.61 23.82 0.93
C ARG A 115 19.08 22.87 2.00
N ASP A 116 19.30 23.20 3.25
CA ASP A 116 18.67 22.49 4.37
C ASP A 116 17.15 22.61 4.24
N ALA A 117 16.46 21.47 4.23
CA ALA A 117 15.05 21.41 3.88
C ALA A 117 14.30 20.40 4.73
N ARG A 118 13.01 20.67 4.91
CA ARG A 118 12.06 19.69 5.44
C ARG A 118 11.45 18.93 4.28
N VAL A 119 11.57 17.61 4.28
CA VAL A 119 11.00 16.73 3.26
C VAL A 119 9.86 15.93 3.88
N ASP A 120 8.64 16.14 3.39
CA ASP A 120 7.46 15.39 3.80
C ASP A 120 7.17 14.31 2.75
N ALA A 121 7.24 13.03 3.15
CA ALA A 121 6.98 11.89 2.29
C ALA A 121 5.51 11.44 2.40
N PHE A 122 4.81 11.36 1.27
CA PHE A 122 3.41 10.99 1.18
C PHE A 122 3.18 9.74 0.34
N ASP A 123 2.14 8.98 0.69
CA ASP A 123 1.50 7.95 -0.13
C ASP A 123 0.09 8.46 -0.46
N GLY A 124 -0.09 8.97 -1.67
CA GLY A 124 -1.30 9.72 -2.05
C GLY A 124 -1.50 10.96 -1.15
N GLU A 125 -2.58 10.96 -0.35
CA GLU A 125 -2.87 12.03 0.62
C GLU A 125 -2.33 11.73 2.04
N ARG A 126 -1.81 10.52 2.27
CA ARG A 126 -1.36 10.08 3.59
C ARG A 126 0.10 10.45 3.83
N LEU A 127 0.38 11.24 4.87
CA LEU A 127 1.74 11.50 5.31
C LEU A 127 2.35 10.23 5.91
N LEU A 128 3.47 9.78 5.35
CA LEU A 128 4.25 8.64 5.84
C LEU A 128 5.22 9.10 6.93
N GLN A 129 6.04 10.10 6.62
CA GLN A 129 7.06 10.61 7.53
C GLN A 129 7.56 11.99 7.07
N THR A 130 8.01 12.79 8.03
CA THR A 130 8.72 14.05 7.79
C THR A 130 10.19 13.89 8.15
N PHE A 131 11.07 14.40 7.29
CA PHE A 131 12.52 14.40 7.44
C PHE A 131 13.04 15.83 7.47
N TYR A 132 14.06 16.10 8.27
CA TYR A 132 14.83 17.35 8.23
C TYR A 132 16.23 16.99 7.77
N LEU A 133 16.60 17.43 6.58
CA LEU A 133 17.77 16.97 5.88
C LEU A 133 18.63 18.17 5.48
N GLN A 134 19.93 17.96 5.45
CA GLN A 134 20.89 18.98 5.04
C GLN A 134 20.95 19.09 3.51
N ALA A 135 21.50 20.19 3.01
CA ALA A 135 21.83 20.33 1.59
C ALA A 135 22.69 19.15 1.08
N GLY A 136 22.44 18.71 -0.15
CA GLY A 136 23.16 17.61 -0.81
C GLY A 136 22.29 16.38 -1.09
N ILE A 137 22.96 15.27 -1.39
CA ILE A 137 22.32 13.98 -1.67
C ILE A 137 22.06 13.28 -0.34
N ASN A 138 20.79 13.04 -0.03
CA ASN A 138 20.38 12.39 1.21
C ASN A 138 19.56 11.14 0.89
N GLN A 139 19.88 10.03 1.57
CA GLN A 139 19.08 8.82 1.54
C GLN A 139 18.08 8.82 2.70
N LEU A 140 16.80 8.60 2.41
CA LEU A 140 15.73 8.60 3.39
C LEU A 140 15.70 7.29 4.18
N ASP A 141 15.52 7.38 5.50
CA ASP A 141 15.27 6.23 6.36
C ASP A 141 13.80 5.77 6.23
N THR A 142 13.60 4.76 5.38
CA THR A 142 12.27 4.22 5.06
C THR A 142 11.87 3.03 5.96
N ARG A 143 12.58 2.77 7.06
CA ARG A 143 12.30 1.63 7.96
C ARG A 143 10.89 1.66 8.56
N ARG A 144 10.31 2.85 8.76
CA ARG A 144 8.96 3.02 9.31
C ARG A 144 7.86 3.02 8.26
N PHE A 145 8.22 3.01 6.98
CA PHE A 145 7.24 3.05 5.90
C PHE A 145 6.41 1.74 5.90
N PRO A 146 5.11 1.80 5.59
CA PRO A 146 4.31 0.60 5.43
C PRO A 146 4.91 -0.33 4.37
N LEU A 147 4.74 -1.64 4.57
CA LEU A 147 5.02 -2.62 3.54
C LEU A 147 4.12 -2.34 2.34
N GLY A 148 4.69 -2.34 1.14
CA GLY A 148 3.91 -2.19 -0.07
C GLY A 148 4.66 -1.79 -1.32
N ASN A 149 3.94 -1.79 -2.45
CA ASN A 149 4.33 -1.14 -3.69
C ASN A 149 3.41 0.07 -3.88
N TYR A 150 3.97 1.27 -3.82
CA TYR A 150 3.25 2.53 -3.98
C TYR A 150 4.20 3.63 -4.47
N THR A 151 3.64 4.75 -4.93
CA THR A 151 4.44 5.94 -5.26
C THR A 151 4.56 6.81 -4.02
N VAL A 152 5.79 7.19 -3.69
CA VAL A 152 6.07 8.15 -2.62
C VAL A 152 6.25 9.53 -3.24
N THR A 153 5.37 10.46 -2.84
CA THR A 153 5.49 11.87 -3.20
C THR A 153 6.28 12.59 -2.11
N LEU A 154 7.47 13.05 -2.44
CA LEU A 154 8.35 13.84 -1.59
C LEU A 154 8.07 15.33 -1.81
N ARG A 155 7.52 16.00 -0.80
CA ARG A 155 7.30 17.45 -0.81
C ARG A 155 8.42 18.14 -0.05
N ILE A 156 9.18 18.97 -0.73
CA ILE A 156 10.39 19.61 -0.22
C ILE A 156 10.05 21.05 0.15
N TYR A 157 10.27 21.39 1.42
CA TYR A 157 10.06 22.71 1.97
C TYR A 157 11.39 23.35 2.35
N GLU A 158 11.67 24.50 1.75
CA GLU A 158 12.82 25.35 2.07
C GLU A 158 12.27 26.61 2.76
N ASP A 159 12.84 26.99 3.91
CA ASP A 159 12.38 28.14 4.71
C ASP A 159 10.85 28.16 5.00
N GLY A 160 10.24 26.97 5.06
CA GLY A 160 8.80 26.78 5.30
C GLY A 160 7.90 26.88 4.07
N VAL A 161 8.46 27.12 2.88
CA VAL A 161 7.73 27.21 1.61
C VAL A 161 7.96 25.95 0.77
N LEU A 162 6.89 25.40 0.19
CA LEU A 162 6.98 24.28 -0.74
C LEU A 162 7.70 24.75 -2.01
N VAL A 163 8.92 24.25 -2.23
CA VAL A 163 9.74 24.60 -3.40
C VAL A 163 9.66 23.55 -4.49
N ARG A 164 9.54 22.27 -4.13
CA ARG A 164 9.54 21.16 -5.09
C ARG A 164 8.73 19.96 -4.59
N SER A 165 8.16 19.21 -5.53
CA SER A 165 7.57 17.89 -5.28
C SER A 165 8.20 16.87 -6.23
N GLU A 166 8.57 15.70 -5.72
CA GLU A 166 9.15 14.59 -6.51
C GLU A 166 8.39 13.29 -6.24
N ASP A 167 8.05 12.57 -7.29
CA ASP A 167 7.41 11.26 -7.19
C ASP A 167 8.43 10.15 -7.44
N ALA A 168 8.52 9.20 -6.52
CA ALA A 168 9.42 8.07 -6.62
C ALA A 168 8.67 6.75 -6.40
N PRO A 169 8.83 5.73 -7.27
CA PRO A 169 8.30 4.41 -7.01
C PRO A 169 8.98 3.81 -5.78
N PHE A 170 8.19 3.24 -4.88
CA PHE A 170 8.67 2.64 -3.64
C PHE A 170 8.12 1.23 -3.48
N ASP A 171 9.03 0.28 -3.27
CA ASP A 171 8.73 -1.10 -2.97
C ASP A 171 9.34 -1.45 -1.61
N LYS A 172 8.55 -2.04 -0.73
CA LYS A 172 8.99 -2.53 0.57
C LYS A 172 8.27 -3.83 0.91
N GLY A 173 8.97 -4.95 0.83
CA GLY A 173 8.35 -6.27 0.93
C GLY A 173 9.33 -7.39 1.24
N GLY A 174 8.80 -8.62 1.28
CA GLY A 174 9.56 -9.85 1.52
C GLY A 174 10.52 -10.18 0.37
N ASP A 175 11.35 -11.18 0.60
CA ASP A 175 12.51 -11.52 -0.22
C ASP A 175 12.17 -11.68 -1.72
N TRP A 176 12.86 -10.90 -2.56
CA TRP A 176 12.76 -11.00 -4.02
C TRP A 176 13.41 -12.29 -4.55
N THR A 177 14.22 -12.96 -3.73
CA THR A 177 15.00 -14.16 -4.09
C THR A 177 14.23 -15.48 -3.94
N ASP A 178 12.98 -15.44 -3.47
CA ASP A 178 12.15 -16.65 -3.41
C ASP A 178 11.90 -17.21 -4.82
N SER A 179 12.31 -18.45 -5.02
CA SER A 179 12.20 -19.20 -6.27
C SER A 179 10.85 -19.92 -6.43
N SER A 180 9.86 -19.62 -5.60
CA SER A 180 8.51 -20.17 -5.75
C SER A 180 7.70 -19.44 -6.83
N VAL A 181 6.90 -20.20 -7.59
CA VAL A 181 5.91 -19.64 -8.51
C VAL A 181 4.77 -19.06 -7.68
N GLN A 182 4.53 -17.76 -7.83
CA GLN A 182 3.46 -17.08 -7.12
C GLN A 182 2.34 -16.74 -8.10
N TRP A 183 1.10 -16.95 -7.71
CA TRP A 183 -0.04 -16.55 -8.52
C TRP A 183 -1.17 -16.03 -7.64
N PHE A 184 -2.01 -15.19 -8.23
CA PHE A 184 -3.26 -14.77 -7.62
C PHE A 184 -4.34 -14.64 -8.69
N LEU A 185 -5.58 -14.78 -8.26
CA LEU A 185 -6.76 -14.52 -9.04
C LEU A 185 -7.74 -13.75 -8.15
N GLN A 186 -8.22 -12.62 -8.62
CA GLN A 186 -9.23 -11.82 -7.95
C GLN A 186 -10.37 -11.47 -8.90
N GLY A 187 -11.60 -11.57 -8.41
CA GLY A 187 -12.82 -11.35 -9.19
C GLY A 187 -13.90 -10.71 -8.33
N GLY A 188 -14.62 -9.73 -8.87
CA GLY A 188 -15.47 -8.86 -8.06
C GLY A 188 -15.90 -7.57 -8.76
N ARG A 189 -16.51 -6.67 -7.99
CA ARG A 189 -17.02 -5.39 -8.48
C ARG A 189 -16.05 -4.27 -8.16
N ARG A 190 -15.77 -3.44 -9.17
CA ARG A 190 -14.98 -2.21 -9.01
C ARG A 190 -15.86 -1.13 -8.38
N ASN A 191 -15.33 -0.43 -7.38
CA ASN A 191 -16.01 0.73 -6.80
C ASN A 191 -15.12 1.96 -6.91
N GLU A 192 -15.29 2.72 -8.00
CA GLU A 192 -14.59 4.00 -8.20
C GLU A 192 -15.45 5.16 -7.73
N ARG A 193 -14.90 5.97 -6.82
CA ARG A 193 -15.56 7.19 -6.32
C ARG A 193 -15.45 8.39 -7.26
N ARG A 194 -14.86 8.26 -8.47
CA ARG A 194 -14.53 9.44 -9.31
C ARG A 194 -15.40 9.67 -10.55
N SER A 195 -16.34 8.80 -10.89
CA SER A 195 -17.32 9.14 -11.94
C SER A 195 -18.51 8.19 -11.93
N ASP A 196 -19.72 8.76 -11.83
CA ASP A 196 -21.04 8.11 -11.88
C ASP A 196 -21.37 7.40 -13.22
N ARG A 197 -20.38 6.91 -13.98
CA ARG A 197 -20.59 6.24 -15.28
C ARG A 197 -20.21 4.76 -15.31
N PHE A 198 -19.52 4.24 -14.31
CA PHE A 198 -19.09 2.83 -14.26
C PHE A 198 -19.29 2.23 -12.87
N ASN A 199 -20.50 2.40 -12.33
CA ASN A 199 -20.89 1.72 -11.09
C ASN A 199 -21.31 0.28 -11.45
N ASP A 200 -20.77 -0.71 -10.74
CA ASP A 200 -21.11 -2.14 -10.82
C ASP A 200 -20.50 -3.02 -11.95
N GLU A 201 -19.40 -2.59 -12.60
CA GLU A 201 -18.72 -3.46 -13.58
C GLU A 201 -17.96 -4.61 -12.88
N LEU A 202 -18.22 -5.83 -13.34
CA LEU A 202 -17.49 -7.03 -12.92
C LEU A 202 -16.08 -6.97 -13.51
N ALA A 203 -15.09 -6.88 -12.65
CA ALA A 203 -13.68 -6.94 -13.00
C ALA A 203 -13.07 -8.24 -12.46
N ALA A 204 -12.30 -8.90 -13.32
CA ALA A 204 -11.46 -10.02 -12.95
C ALA A 204 -10.02 -9.69 -13.31
N MET A 205 -9.10 -10.10 -12.44
CA MET A 205 -7.67 -9.95 -12.63
C MET A 205 -7.01 -11.23 -12.15
N ALA A 206 -6.05 -11.71 -12.89
CA ALA A 206 -5.14 -12.75 -12.44
C ALA A 206 -3.73 -12.24 -12.62
N GLY A 207 -2.79 -12.80 -11.88
CA GLY A 207 -1.39 -12.57 -12.19
C GLY A 207 -0.53 -13.72 -11.73
N LEU A 208 0.59 -13.85 -12.41
CA LEU A 208 1.52 -14.94 -12.30
C LEU A 208 2.91 -14.36 -12.24
N ARG A 209 3.68 -14.74 -11.24
CA ARG A 209 5.10 -14.44 -11.09
C ARG A 209 5.88 -15.74 -11.14
N VAL A 210 6.75 -15.86 -12.13
CA VAL A 210 7.63 -17.01 -12.32
C VAL A 210 9.08 -16.55 -12.14
N PRO A 211 9.81 -17.07 -11.15
CA PRO A 211 11.24 -16.82 -11.02
C PRO A 211 11.99 -17.52 -12.15
N VAL A 212 12.78 -16.76 -12.90
CA VAL A 212 13.61 -17.24 -14.02
C VAL A 212 15.06 -17.45 -13.55
N SER A 213 15.51 -16.68 -12.57
CA SER A 213 16.81 -16.86 -11.90
C SER A 213 16.70 -16.48 -10.43
N ARG A 214 17.79 -16.67 -9.66
CA ARG A 214 17.85 -16.31 -8.23
C ARG A 214 17.48 -14.84 -7.95
N ASN A 215 17.64 -13.96 -8.94
CA ASN A 215 17.41 -12.53 -8.80
C ASN A 215 16.48 -11.95 -9.89
N VAL A 216 15.91 -12.79 -10.77
CA VAL A 216 15.05 -12.35 -11.88
C VAL A 216 13.75 -13.13 -11.83
N ALA A 217 12.63 -12.40 -11.84
CA ALA A 217 11.31 -12.98 -11.97
C ALA A 217 10.54 -12.27 -13.08
N VAL A 218 9.78 -13.05 -13.86
CA VAL A 218 8.83 -12.55 -14.85
C VAL A 218 7.47 -12.50 -14.17
N THR A 219 6.80 -11.34 -14.25
CA THR A 219 5.43 -11.17 -13.75
C THR A 219 4.52 -10.82 -14.91
N ALA A 220 3.36 -11.45 -14.98
CA ALA A 220 2.29 -11.19 -15.96
C ALA A 220 0.96 -11.04 -15.21
N GLY A 221 0.02 -10.25 -15.73
CA GLY A 221 -1.33 -10.08 -15.19
C GLY A 221 -2.25 -9.27 -16.08
#